data_AF-A0A821FP92-F1
#
_entry.id   AF-A0A821FP92-F1
#
_cell.length_a   1.000
_cell.length_b   1.000
_cell.length_c   1.000
_cell.angle_alpha   90.00
_cell.angle_beta   90.00
_cell.angle_gamma   90.00
#
_symmetry.space_group_name_H-M   'P 1'
#
loop_
_entity.id
_entity.type
_entity.pdbx_description
1 polymer ?
#
loop_
_entity_poly.entity_id
_entity_poly.type
_entity_poly.pdbx_seq_one_letter_code
_entity_poly.pdbx_strand_id
1 'polypeptide(L)'
;MIFVLLFFIAFTQGHTAISQCPPSKTSIENSLYDTYIPGLAAIVVNSTHILYEQAFGYNAPPIFEERQPIDSSKTIYVLASISKTFIGVAAMQLVESHELDLDKDINEYLPSDMKVIHPFYPNISITMRHVLSHTSGIGPNVNEELKLYV
;
A
#
# COMPACT_ATOMS: atom_id res chain seq x y z
N MET A 1 51.38 51.60 -15.24
CA MET A 1 50.08 51.93 -15.87
C MET A 1 49.49 50.61 -16.36
N ILE A 2 48.59 49.99 -15.57
CA ILE A 2 47.16 49.80 -15.90
C ILE A 2 47.01 48.72 -17.00
N PHE A 3 46.44 47.53 -16.79
CA PHE A 3 45.08 47.23 -16.34
C PHE A 3 44.99 45.72 -15.93
N VAL A 4 44.58 45.41 -14.70
CA VAL A 4 44.25 44.03 -14.28
C VAL A 4 42.75 43.85 -14.47
N LEU A 5 42.35 43.02 -15.44
CA LEU A 5 40.94 42.74 -15.72
C LEU A 5 40.38 41.80 -14.64
N LEU A 6 39.51 42.33 -13.80
CA LEU A 6 38.67 41.61 -12.85
C LEU A 6 37.65 40.73 -13.60
N PHE A 7 37.86 39.42 -13.62
CA PHE A 7 36.82 38.44 -13.95
C PHE A 7 36.14 38.00 -12.65
N PHE A 8 35.16 38.78 -12.18
CA PHE A 8 34.27 38.37 -11.11
C PHE A 8 33.26 37.37 -11.69
N ILE A 9 33.58 36.08 -11.62
CA ILE A 9 32.58 35.04 -11.86
C ILE A 9 31.66 35.05 -10.64
N ALA A 10 30.51 35.72 -10.77
CA ALA A 10 29.41 35.56 -9.84
C ALA A 10 28.88 34.13 -9.99
N PHE A 11 29.42 33.20 -9.21
CA PHE A 11 28.77 31.92 -8.96
C PHE A 11 27.49 32.21 -8.17
N THR A 12 26.38 32.39 -8.87
CA THR A 12 25.07 32.28 -8.24
C THR A 12 24.93 30.83 -7.81
N GLN A 13 25.03 30.57 -6.50
CA GLN A 13 24.56 29.31 -5.96
C GLN A 13 23.06 29.28 -6.16
N GLY A 14 22.62 28.62 -7.24
CA GLY A 14 21.25 28.14 -7.33
C GLY A 14 21.07 27.11 -6.22
N HIS A 15 20.63 27.55 -5.05
CA HIS A 15 20.03 26.64 -4.07
C HIS A 15 18.74 26.14 -4.70
N THR A 16 18.80 25.07 -5.50
CA THR A 16 17.68 24.14 -5.57
C THR A 16 17.48 23.67 -4.14
N ALA A 17 16.43 24.20 -3.49
CA ALA A 17 15.91 23.61 -2.28
C ALA A 17 15.52 22.18 -2.66
N ILE A 18 16.45 21.25 -2.45
CA ILE A 18 16.11 19.83 -2.36
C ILE A 18 15.08 19.82 -1.24
N SER A 19 13.83 19.53 -1.60
CA SER A 19 12.77 19.24 -0.63
C SER A 19 13.39 18.35 0.43
N GLN A 20 13.49 18.86 1.66
CA GLN A 20 14.15 18.15 2.74
C GLN A 20 13.31 16.89 2.96
N CYS A 21 13.85 15.77 2.51
CA CYS A 21 13.22 14.47 2.61
C CYS A 21 13.89 13.76 3.78
N PRO A 22 13.16 13.36 4.83
CA PRO A 22 11.70 13.44 4.98
C PRO A 22 11.19 14.85 5.38
N PRO A 23 9.92 15.18 5.09
CA PRO A 23 9.30 16.45 5.49
C PRO A 23 9.39 16.65 7.01
N SER A 24 9.40 17.91 7.44
CA SER A 24 9.50 18.22 8.86
C SER A 24 8.31 17.66 9.64
N LYS A 25 8.55 17.25 10.89
CA LYS A 25 7.51 16.74 11.79
C LYS A 25 6.30 17.68 11.87
N THR A 26 6.56 18.97 12.02
CA THR A 26 5.51 20.01 12.06
C THR A 26 4.69 20.07 10.77
N SER A 27 5.31 19.90 9.60
CA SER A 27 4.57 19.89 8.33
C SER A 27 3.61 18.70 8.24
N ILE A 28 4.02 17.53 8.75
CA ILE A 28 3.17 16.33 8.80
C ILE A 28 2.04 16.54 9.82
N GLU A 29 2.34 17.02 11.02
CA GLU A 29 1.35 17.28 12.07
C GLU A 29 0.26 18.26 11.61
N ASN A 30 0.66 19.34 10.93
CA ASN A 30 -0.30 20.29 10.34
C ASN A 30 -1.18 19.62 9.28
N SER A 31 -0.58 18.79 8.42
CA SER A 31 -1.33 18.07 7.37
C SER A 31 -2.34 17.08 7.97
N LEU A 32 -1.98 16.39 9.06
CA LEU A 32 -2.90 15.50 9.78
C LEU A 32 -4.08 16.27 10.38
N TYR A 33 -3.81 17.45 10.95
CA TYR A 33 -4.85 18.32 11.47
C TYR A 33 -5.82 18.77 10.38
N ASP A 34 -5.31 19.29 9.26
CA ASP A 34 -6.12 19.80 8.15
C ASP A 34 -6.96 18.71 7.46
N THR A 35 -6.51 17.45 7.52
CA THR A 35 -7.19 16.29 6.92
C THR A 35 -8.03 15.48 7.90
N TYR A 36 -8.11 15.92 9.16
CA TYR A 36 -8.80 15.21 10.23
C TYR A 36 -8.33 13.76 10.43
N ILE A 37 -7.06 13.47 10.14
CA ILE A 37 -6.45 12.17 10.40
C ILE A 37 -5.92 12.18 11.85
N PRO A 38 -6.43 11.33 12.76
CA PRO A 38 -6.07 11.40 14.18
C PRO A 38 -4.59 11.14 14.46
N GLY A 39 -3.96 10.25 13.68
CA GLY A 39 -2.57 9.87 13.86
C GLY A 39 -2.06 8.98 12.73
N LEU A 40 -0.74 8.90 12.63
CA LEU A 40 -0.01 8.23 11.55
C LEU A 40 1.32 7.69 12.08
N ALA A 41 1.72 6.51 11.64
CA ALA A 41 3.10 6.04 11.72
C ALA A 41 3.69 6.00 10.30
N ALA A 42 4.92 6.50 10.14
CA ALA A 42 5.62 6.53 8.87
C ALA A 42 7.00 5.87 9.04
N ILE A 43 7.27 4.86 8.21
CA ILE A 43 8.53 4.11 8.24
C ILE A 43 9.11 4.04 6.82
N VAL A 44 10.39 4.35 6.68
CA VAL A 44 11.16 4.17 5.44
C VAL A 44 12.25 3.17 5.71
N VAL A 45 12.36 2.14 4.89
CA VAL A 45 13.34 1.06 5.05
C VAL A 45 14.14 0.88 3.76
N ASN A 46 15.36 0.37 3.90
CA ASN A 46 16.11 -0.21 2.79
C ASN A 46 16.33 -1.71 3.04
N SER A 47 17.17 -2.35 2.24
CA SER A 47 17.47 -3.79 2.32
C SER A 47 18.15 -4.24 3.62
N THR A 48 18.64 -3.31 4.45
CA THR A 48 19.48 -3.63 5.63
C THR A 48 18.98 -3.02 6.93
N HIS A 49 18.31 -1.86 6.89
CA HIS A 49 17.87 -1.16 8.10
C HIS A 49 16.74 -0.16 7.83
N ILE A 50 16.14 0.32 8.93
CA ILE A 50 15.17 1.42 8.96
C ILE A 50 15.93 2.75 8.78
N LEU A 51 15.56 3.51 7.75
CA LEU A 51 16.12 4.82 7.44
C LEU A 51 15.39 5.95 8.18
N TYR A 52 14.10 5.75 8.47
CA TYR A 52 13.25 6.71 9.14
C TYR A 52 12.08 5.98 9.79
N GLU A 53 11.76 6.35 11.03
CA GLU A 53 10.60 5.87 11.76
C GLU A 53 10.10 7.01 12.64
N GLN A 54 8.85 7.41 12.44
CA GLN A 54 8.19 8.43 13.25
C GLN A 54 6.71 8.11 13.41
N ALA A 55 6.18 8.55 14.56
CA ALA A 55 4.77 8.50 14.90
C ALA A 55 4.24 9.92 15.17
N PHE A 56 3.00 10.15 14.77
CA PHE A 56 2.32 11.44 14.84
C PHE A 56 0.90 11.26 15.38
N GLY A 57 0.43 12.21 16.19
CA GLY A 57 -0.94 12.23 16.67
C GLY A 57 -1.30 11.07 17.60
N TYR A 58 -2.57 10.65 17.54
CA TYR A 58 -3.20 9.71 18.47
C TYR A 58 -3.97 8.62 17.73
N ASN A 59 -4.25 7.51 18.41
CA ASN A 59 -5.02 6.38 17.88
C ASN A 59 -6.53 6.64 17.72
N ALA A 60 -7.02 7.81 18.15
CA ALA A 60 -8.42 8.21 18.05
C ALA A 60 -8.56 9.74 17.93
N PRO A 61 -9.64 10.24 17.31
CA PRO A 61 -9.93 11.68 17.22
C PRO A 61 -10.04 12.35 18.61
N PRO A 62 -9.90 13.69 18.69
CA PRO A 62 -9.87 14.40 19.98
C PRO A 62 -11.16 14.35 20.80
N ILE A 63 -12.28 13.93 20.20
CA ILE A 63 -13.55 13.67 20.90
C ILE A 63 -13.46 12.50 21.89
N PHE A 64 -12.50 11.60 21.69
CA PHE A 64 -12.24 10.50 22.62
C PHE A 64 -11.25 10.97 23.68
N GLU A 65 -11.68 10.94 24.94
CA GLU A 65 -10.87 11.36 26.10
C GLU A 65 -9.71 10.38 26.35
N GLU A 66 -9.96 9.07 26.23
CA GLU A 66 -8.98 8.00 26.46
C GLU A 66 -8.14 7.65 25.22
N ARG A 67 -7.70 8.64 24.44
CA ARG A 67 -6.83 8.41 23.29
C ARG A 67 -5.36 8.25 23.71
N GLN A 68 -4.64 7.38 23.01
CA GLN A 68 -3.21 7.13 23.23
C GLN A 68 -2.39 7.70 22.07
N PRO A 69 -1.21 8.30 22.34
CA PRO A 69 -0.27 8.67 21.28
C PRO A 69 0.05 7.46 20.40
N ILE A 70 0.24 7.68 19.10
CA ILE A 70 0.71 6.61 18.21
C ILE A 70 2.12 6.18 18.65
N ASP A 71 2.34 4.87 18.71
CA ASP A 71 3.64 4.23 18.88
C ASP A 71 3.90 3.42 17.60
N SER A 72 4.92 3.79 16.83
CA SER A 72 5.25 3.14 15.54
C SER A 72 5.56 1.65 15.67
N SER A 73 5.93 1.18 16.87
CA SER A 73 6.26 -0.21 17.15
C SER A 73 5.11 -1.02 17.77
N LYS A 74 4.07 -0.35 18.30
CA LYS A 74 2.99 -1.02 19.07
C LYS A 74 1.59 -0.74 18.58
N THR A 75 1.34 0.39 17.94
CA THR A 75 -0.01 0.72 17.47
C THR A 75 -0.41 -0.20 16.32
N ILE A 76 -1.52 -0.92 16.50
CA ILE A 76 -2.06 -1.85 15.52
C ILE A 76 -3.04 -1.09 14.61
N TYR A 77 -2.88 -1.28 13.30
CA TYR A 77 -3.75 -0.71 12.27
C TYR A 77 -4.51 -1.81 11.53
N VAL A 78 -5.72 -1.50 11.07
CA VAL A 78 -6.46 -2.35 10.14
C VAL A 78 -5.84 -2.18 8.75
N LEU A 79 -5.27 -3.26 8.20
CA LEU A 79 -4.51 -3.23 6.94
C LEU A 79 -5.37 -3.00 5.68
N ALA A 80 -6.66 -3.31 5.74
CA ALA A 80 -7.58 -3.22 4.59
C ALA A 80 -6.97 -3.89 3.32
N SER A 81 -6.88 -3.17 2.20
CA SER A 81 -6.34 -3.74 0.95
C SER A 81 -4.83 -4.03 0.98
N ILE A 82 -4.07 -3.53 1.96
CA ILE A 82 -2.65 -3.90 2.13
C ILE A 82 -2.53 -5.41 2.41
N SER A 83 -3.55 -6.02 3.02
CA SER A 83 -3.60 -7.48 3.24
C SER A 83 -3.41 -8.31 1.97
N LYS A 84 -3.78 -7.79 0.78
CA LYS A 84 -3.63 -8.51 -0.49
C LYS A 84 -2.18 -8.80 -0.84
N THR A 85 -1.24 -7.93 -0.45
CA THR A 85 0.19 -8.17 -0.67
C THR A 85 0.66 -9.41 0.08
N PHE A 86 0.23 -9.57 1.33
CA PHE A 86 0.57 -10.75 2.13
C PHE A 86 -0.07 -12.03 1.57
N ILE A 87 -1.34 -11.97 1.17
CA ILE A 87 -2.02 -13.11 0.55
C ILE A 87 -1.41 -13.48 -0.80
N GLY A 88 -0.99 -12.50 -1.61
CA GLY A 88 -0.28 -12.74 -2.87
C GLY A 88 1.04 -13.46 -2.65
N VAL A 89 1.83 -13.05 -1.65
CA VAL A 89 3.08 -13.74 -1.28
C VAL A 89 2.79 -15.17 -0.81
N ALA A 90 1.81 -15.37 0.07
CA ALA A 90 1.43 -16.70 0.54
C ALA A 90 0.98 -17.63 -0.60
N ALA A 91 0.20 -17.11 -1.56
CA ALA A 91 -0.19 -17.86 -2.74
C ALA A 91 1.03 -18.26 -3.59
N MET A 92 1.99 -17.35 -3.79
CA MET A 92 3.21 -17.66 -4.55
C MET A 92 4.12 -18.65 -3.81
N GLN A 93 4.14 -18.66 -2.49
CA GLN A 93 4.85 -19.70 -1.72
C GLN A 93 4.24 -21.09 -1.96
N LEU A 94 2.90 -21.19 -2.08
CA LEU A 94 2.23 -22.45 -2.45
C LEU A 94 2.53 -22.85 -3.91
N VAL A 95 2.74 -21.88 -4.80
CA VAL A 95 3.21 -22.14 -6.18
C VAL A 95 4.61 -22.73 -6.16
N GLU A 96 5.51 -22.14 -5.37
CA GLU A 96 6.88 -22.64 -5.19
C GLU A 96 6.92 -24.05 -4.58
N SER A 97 5.98 -24.39 -3.69
CA SER A 97 5.86 -25.74 -3.12
C SER A 97 5.08 -26.74 -3.98
N HIS A 98 4.64 -26.33 -5.18
CA HIS A 98 3.80 -27.13 -6.09
C HIS A 98 2.43 -27.54 -5.50
N GLU A 99 1.94 -26.83 -4.47
CA GLU A 99 0.62 -27.02 -3.88
C GLU A 99 -0.47 -26.18 -4.59
N LEU A 100 -0.06 -25.15 -5.32
CA LEU A 100 -0.94 -24.29 -6.11
C LEU A 100 -0.38 -24.12 -7.53
N ASP A 101 -1.21 -24.41 -8.53
CA ASP A 101 -0.94 -24.11 -9.94
C ASP A 101 -1.73 -22.86 -10.36
N LEU A 102 -1.01 -21.86 -10.88
CA LEU A 102 -1.55 -20.57 -11.30
C LEU A 102 -2.53 -20.67 -12.48
N ASP A 103 -2.37 -21.69 -13.33
CA ASP A 103 -3.11 -21.83 -14.59
C ASP A 103 -4.17 -22.94 -14.54
N LYS A 104 -4.28 -23.63 -13.40
CA LYS A 104 -5.36 -24.58 -13.13
C LYS A 104 -6.68 -23.83 -12.85
N ASP A 105 -7.81 -24.46 -13.20
CA ASP A 105 -9.14 -23.99 -12.86
C ASP A 105 -9.26 -23.80 -11.34
N ILE A 106 -9.73 -22.64 -10.90
CA ILE A 106 -9.85 -22.30 -9.49
C ILE A 106 -10.80 -23.24 -8.75
N ASN A 107 -11.81 -23.78 -9.43
CA ASN A 107 -12.80 -24.70 -8.85
C ASN A 107 -12.17 -26.00 -8.33
N GLU A 108 -10.94 -26.32 -8.75
CA GLU A 108 -10.18 -27.46 -8.24
C GLU A 108 -9.65 -27.25 -6.82
N TYR A 109 -9.60 -26.01 -6.34
CA TYR A 109 -9.15 -25.66 -4.99
C TYR A 109 -10.31 -25.28 -4.06
N LEU A 110 -11.52 -25.15 -4.60
CA LEU A 110 -12.70 -24.72 -3.85
C LEU A 110 -13.47 -25.92 -3.26
N PRO A 111 -14.20 -25.72 -2.16
CA PRO A 111 -15.16 -26.71 -1.66
C PRO A 111 -16.14 -27.15 -2.76
N SER A 112 -16.55 -28.41 -2.74
CA SER A 112 -17.40 -28.99 -3.80
C SER A 112 -18.80 -28.37 -3.90
N ASP A 113 -19.26 -27.68 -2.86
CA ASP A 113 -20.53 -26.96 -2.79
C ASP A 113 -20.42 -25.49 -3.24
N MET A 114 -19.22 -25.06 -3.68
CA MET A 114 -18.99 -23.74 -4.24
C MET A 114 -18.40 -23.86 -5.64
N LYS A 115 -19.02 -23.19 -6.59
CA LYS A 115 -18.50 -23.11 -7.96
C LYS A 115 -18.42 -21.66 -8.40
N VAL A 116 -17.44 -21.38 -9.25
CA VAL A 116 -17.15 -20.06 -9.79
C VAL A 116 -17.06 -20.18 -11.31
N ILE A 117 -18.08 -19.70 -12.00
CA ILE A 117 -18.23 -19.77 -13.46
C ILE A 117 -18.49 -18.38 -14.03
N HIS A 118 -17.66 -17.88 -14.94
CA HIS A 118 -17.92 -16.58 -15.54
C HIS A 118 -19.23 -16.57 -16.36
N PRO A 119 -20.18 -15.65 -16.14
CA PRO A 119 -21.52 -15.71 -16.72
C PRO A 119 -21.51 -15.48 -18.24
N PHE A 120 -20.60 -14.65 -18.72
CA PHE A 120 -20.44 -14.35 -20.15
C PHE A 120 -19.44 -15.28 -20.85
N TYR A 121 -18.67 -16.08 -20.09
CA TYR A 121 -17.64 -16.97 -20.61
C TYR A 121 -17.65 -18.32 -19.88
N PRO A 122 -18.77 -19.06 -19.88
CA PRO A 122 -18.94 -20.25 -19.03
C PRO A 122 -18.01 -21.41 -19.39
N ASN A 123 -17.42 -21.39 -20.59
CA ASN A 123 -16.47 -22.41 -21.06
C ASN A 123 -15.00 -22.01 -20.85
N ILE A 124 -14.74 -20.85 -20.23
CA ILE A 124 -13.39 -20.37 -19.93
C ILE A 124 -13.19 -20.45 -18.42
N SER A 125 -12.25 -21.28 -18.00
CA SER A 125 -11.89 -21.43 -16.58
C SER A 125 -11.30 -20.14 -16.01
N ILE A 126 -11.78 -19.77 -14.83
CA ILE A 126 -11.12 -18.75 -13.99
C ILE A 126 -9.97 -19.45 -13.27
N THR A 127 -8.79 -18.85 -13.25
CA THR A 127 -7.58 -19.45 -12.66
C THR A 127 -7.08 -18.59 -11.50
N MET A 128 -6.16 -19.12 -10.70
CA MET A 128 -5.52 -18.33 -9.64
C MET A 128 -4.75 -17.13 -10.20
N ARG A 129 -4.14 -17.24 -11.38
CA ARG A 129 -3.54 -16.11 -12.09
C ARG A 129 -4.53 -14.98 -12.28
N HIS A 130 -5.73 -15.28 -12.79
CA HIS A 130 -6.77 -14.28 -13.01
C HIS A 130 -7.22 -13.59 -11.72
N VAL A 131 -7.32 -14.33 -10.62
CA VAL A 131 -7.70 -13.77 -9.31
C VAL A 131 -6.62 -12.85 -8.77
N LEU A 132 -5.37 -13.30 -8.75
CA LEU A 132 -4.23 -12.53 -8.24
C LEU A 132 -3.92 -11.28 -9.08
N SER A 133 -4.25 -11.29 -10.38
CA SER A 133 -4.07 -10.14 -11.28
C SER A 133 -5.31 -9.27 -11.47
N HIS A 134 -6.40 -9.51 -10.73
CA HIS A 134 -7.66 -8.78 -10.87
C HIS A 134 -8.28 -8.82 -12.29
N THR A 135 -8.13 -9.94 -12.99
CA THR A 135 -8.70 -10.15 -14.34
C THR A 135 -9.72 -11.29 -14.40
N SER A 136 -10.17 -11.81 -13.26
CA SER A 136 -11.16 -12.89 -13.19
C SER A 136 -12.59 -12.46 -13.53
N GLY A 137 -12.87 -11.16 -13.59
CA GLY A 137 -14.22 -10.62 -13.74
C GLY A 137 -15.08 -10.71 -12.47
N ILE A 138 -14.51 -11.19 -11.35
CA ILE A 138 -15.19 -11.24 -10.04
C ILE A 138 -15.18 -9.83 -9.45
N GLY A 139 -16.36 -9.22 -9.35
CA GLY A 139 -16.54 -7.89 -8.79
C GLY A 139 -17.06 -7.91 -7.35
N PRO A 140 -16.99 -6.77 -6.63
CA PRO A 140 -17.76 -6.58 -5.41
C PRO A 140 -19.25 -6.79 -5.74
N ASN A 141 -20.02 -7.34 -4.79
CA ASN A 141 -21.45 -7.64 -4.95
C ASN A 141 -22.29 -6.37 -5.17
N VAL A 142 -22.27 -5.79 -6.37
CA VAL A 142 -23.03 -4.56 -6.70
C VAL A 142 -24.42 -4.88 -7.25
N ASN A 143 -24.62 -6.06 -7.84
CA ASN A 143 -25.89 -6.53 -8.38
C ASN A 143 -26.15 -7.99 -7.95
N GLU A 144 -27.40 -8.34 -7.64
CA GLU A 144 -27.76 -9.70 -7.19
C GLU A 144 -27.42 -10.80 -8.21
N GLU A 145 -27.31 -10.45 -9.50
CA GLU A 145 -26.95 -11.36 -10.59
C GLU A 145 -25.46 -11.72 -10.64
N LEU A 146 -24.60 -11.01 -9.90
CA LEU A 146 -23.14 -11.19 -9.93
C LEU A 146 -22.56 -11.63 -8.57
N LYS A 147 -23.41 -12.09 -7.64
CA LYS A 147 -22.98 -12.59 -6.33
C LYS A 147 -22.15 -13.86 -6.53
N LEU A 148 -20.82 -13.70 -6.64
CA LEU A 148 -19.81 -14.80 -6.74
C LEU A 148 -20.24 -15.91 -7.70
N TYR A 149 -19.99 -15.74 -8.98
CA TYR A 149 -20.72 -16.47 -10.02
C TYR A 149 -20.90 -17.99 -9.83
N VAL A 150 -22.12 -18.34 -9.39
CA VAL A 150 -22.86 -19.63 -9.42
C VAL A 150 -22.12 -20.90 -9.00
#